data_AF-A0A842MRM0-F1
#
_entry.id   AF-A0A842MRM0-F1
#
_cell.length_a   1.000
_cell.length_b   1.000
_cell.length_c   1.000
_cell.angle_alpha   90.00
_cell.angle_beta   90.00
_cell.angle_gamma   90.00
#
_symmetry.space_group_name_H-M   'P 1'
#
loop_
_entity.id
_entity.type
_entity.pdbx_description
1 polymer ?
#
loop_
_entity_poly.entity_id
_entity_poly.type
_entity_poly.pdbx_seq_one_letter_code
_entity_poly.pdbx_strand_id
1 'polypeptide(L)'
;MTVGKIWLESVIGVAVLEVVLLFLPVSKAIATIATIAGTAVILFLLLKFHSKKEIAPLSTVKPMLPSTTRQSSGATDQQKSSLDKKVHDNLFSVAETMGFDTQQVSWLSKDTIKTFDQISKIFTEIEEGSHQNAASTQEITASINELSNISAKMRNDILGIENNASEATNMLQRNKDSLESLSPLLNELITSIQRASEDNLKLEESSKKIYKIVEYINSIAKQTNLLALNASIEAARAGSAGKGFSVVSLEIKKLADETKDSISEITPIIDEISNRVSESNKAMENCIDKLKDVETASAASVEIISKIEHSVNMIKKALTDLTEMSSTQMNAVSEIETASNAIAKSVEETYNTVVKLSKDIEIQKEKNDQLAQFSNKLSDTALNLQTLMAKLKTNKEIIFGVNPFTSPDNIRQMYVPILERLGSNLGYKVRTIIVKDYDALIEAMAKNIIDIGWFSPFAYVTAR
;
A
#
# COMPACT_ATOMS: atom_id res chain seq x y z
N MET A 1 -16.48 -5.37 -14.17
CA MET A 1 -15.04 -5.01 -14.12
C MET A 1 -14.92 -3.52 -13.80
N THR A 2 -15.38 -3.09 -12.61
CA THR A 2 -15.67 -1.64 -12.43
C THR A 2 -15.74 -1.13 -10.99
N VAL A 3 -15.33 -1.90 -9.98
CA VAL A 3 -15.31 -1.41 -8.59
C VAL A 3 -13.93 -1.59 -7.94
N GLY A 4 -13.26 -2.72 -8.19
CA GLY A 4 -11.90 -2.97 -7.68
C GLY A 4 -10.82 -2.02 -8.23
N LYS A 5 -10.91 -1.61 -9.50
CA LYS A 5 -9.95 -0.66 -10.11
C LYS A 5 -10.07 0.75 -9.51
N ILE A 6 -11.28 1.20 -9.22
CA ILE A 6 -11.54 2.52 -8.62
C ILE A 6 -11.03 2.55 -7.17
N TRP A 7 -11.16 1.43 -6.44
CA TRP A 7 -10.65 1.32 -5.07
C TRP A 7 -9.11 1.35 -5.03
N LEU A 8 -8.44 0.66 -5.96
CA LEU A 8 -6.98 0.64 -6.04
C LEU A 8 -6.41 2.02 -6.46
N GLU A 9 -7.02 2.69 -7.45
CA GLU A 9 -6.63 4.05 -7.86
C GLU A 9 -6.89 5.08 -6.74
N SER A 10 -7.93 4.88 -5.91
CA SER A 10 -8.21 5.74 -4.76
C SER A 10 -7.21 5.54 -3.62
N VAL A 11 -6.82 4.30 -3.33
CA VAL A 11 -5.84 4.00 -2.27
C VAL A 11 -4.44 4.46 -2.68
N ILE A 12 -4.05 4.28 -3.95
CA ILE A 12 -2.79 4.80 -4.48
C ILE A 12 -2.84 6.34 -4.52
N GLY A 13 -3.96 6.94 -4.92
CA GLY A 13 -4.15 8.39 -4.90
C GLY A 13 -4.05 9.00 -3.51
N VAL A 14 -4.60 8.35 -2.48
CA VAL A 14 -4.51 8.79 -1.08
C VAL A 14 -3.10 8.57 -0.53
N ALA A 15 -2.43 7.45 -0.84
CA ALA A 15 -1.05 7.22 -0.43
C ALA A 15 -0.08 8.21 -1.09
N VAL A 16 -0.27 8.53 -2.37
CA VAL A 16 0.50 9.56 -3.08
C VAL A 16 0.18 10.95 -2.50
N LEU A 17 -1.07 11.23 -2.13
CA LEU A 17 -1.46 12.49 -1.49
C LEU A 17 -0.85 12.62 -0.08
N GLU A 18 -0.80 11.56 0.71
CA GLU A 18 -0.15 11.51 2.04
C GLU A 18 1.37 11.65 1.92
N VAL A 19 1.99 11.01 0.93
CA VAL A 19 3.43 11.19 0.64
C VAL A 19 3.72 12.61 0.16
N VAL A 20 2.88 13.20 -0.69
CA VAL A 20 3.00 14.61 -1.11
C VAL A 20 2.75 15.58 0.06
N LEU A 21 1.86 15.23 1.00
CA LEU A 21 1.61 15.96 2.23
C LEU A 21 2.80 15.88 3.21
N LEU A 22 3.55 14.76 3.23
CA LEU A 22 4.81 14.61 3.96
C LEU A 22 5.95 15.51 3.41
N PHE A 23 5.86 15.93 2.14
CA PHE A 23 6.82 16.87 1.51
C PHE A 23 6.42 18.36 1.58
N LEU A 24 5.33 18.71 2.27
CA LEU A 24 4.92 20.12 2.50
C LEU A 24 5.75 20.97 3.50
N PRO A 25 6.81 20.51 4.21
CA PRO A 25 7.67 21.43 4.97
C PRO A 25 8.69 22.16 4.09
N VAL A 26 9.03 21.63 2.91
CA VAL A 26 10.00 22.27 1.98
C VAL A 26 9.42 23.54 1.37
N SER A 27 8.12 23.60 1.09
CA SER A 27 7.47 24.80 0.54
C SER A 27 7.47 25.96 1.54
N LYS A 28 7.34 25.66 2.85
CA LYS A 28 7.45 26.67 3.92
C LYS A 28 8.89 27.15 4.09
N ALA A 29 9.87 26.24 4.04
CA ALA A 29 11.29 26.60 4.08
C ALA A 29 11.70 27.48 2.88
N ILE A 30 11.27 27.12 1.66
CA ILE A 30 11.50 27.90 0.44
C ILE A 30 10.78 29.25 0.53
N ALA A 31 9.55 29.31 1.03
CA ALA A 31 8.82 30.56 1.22
C ALA A 31 9.54 31.47 2.23
N THR A 32 10.05 30.93 3.33
CA THR A 32 10.83 31.69 4.31
C THR A 32 12.16 32.20 3.76
N ILE A 33 12.89 31.36 3.00
CA ILE A 33 14.13 31.75 2.33
C ILE A 33 13.86 32.83 1.27
N ALA A 34 12.77 32.71 0.51
CA ALA A 34 12.35 33.70 -0.48
C ALA A 34 11.94 35.02 0.18
N THR A 35 11.26 34.99 1.33
CA THR A 35 10.97 36.21 2.09
C THR A 35 12.23 36.87 2.64
N ILE A 36 13.21 36.10 3.12
CA ILE A 36 14.47 36.63 3.67
C ILE A 36 15.35 37.22 2.56
N ALA A 37 15.46 36.54 1.42
CA ALA A 37 16.13 37.07 0.23
C ALA A 37 15.42 38.35 -0.26
N GLY A 38 14.09 38.37 -0.24
CA GLY A 38 13.28 39.56 -0.52
C GLY A 38 13.59 40.71 0.43
N THR A 39 13.64 40.46 1.75
CA THR A 39 13.95 41.50 2.74
C THR A 39 15.39 41.99 2.65
N ALA A 40 16.36 41.11 2.36
CA ALA A 40 17.76 41.49 2.17
C ALA A 40 17.95 42.34 0.90
N VAL A 41 17.25 42.01 -0.20
CA VAL A 41 17.25 42.81 -1.43
C VAL A 41 16.54 44.15 -1.22
N ILE A 42 15.41 44.17 -0.50
CA ILE A 42 14.71 45.42 -0.15
C ILE A 42 15.58 46.30 0.74
N LEU A 43 16.27 45.74 1.74
CA LEU A 43 17.20 46.48 2.61
C LEU A 43 18.39 47.02 1.81
N PHE A 44 18.97 46.22 0.90
CA PHE A 44 20.02 46.65 -0.01
C PHE A 44 19.55 47.77 -0.96
N LEU A 45 18.33 47.66 -1.49
CA LEU A 45 17.72 48.69 -2.33
C LEU A 45 17.39 49.95 -1.54
N LEU A 46 16.93 49.85 -0.29
CA LEU A 46 16.67 50.99 0.60
C LEU A 46 17.96 51.72 0.95
N LEU A 47 19.04 51.00 1.25
CA LEU A 47 20.38 51.58 1.44
C LEU A 47 20.87 52.29 0.17
N LYS A 48 20.65 51.68 -1.02
CA LYS A 48 20.98 52.31 -2.32
C LYS A 48 20.10 53.51 -2.65
N PHE A 49 18.82 53.49 -2.28
CA PHE A 49 17.84 54.53 -2.60
C PHE A 49 18.01 55.74 -1.68
N HIS A 50 18.29 55.54 -0.39
CA HIS A 50 18.70 56.61 0.53
C HIS A 50 20.04 57.23 0.10
N SER A 51 21.01 56.40 -0.30
CA SER A 51 22.28 56.90 -0.87
C SER A 51 22.10 57.78 -2.12
N LYS A 52 21.04 57.56 -2.92
CA LYS A 52 20.77 58.35 -4.14
C LYS A 52 19.87 59.57 -3.95
N LYS A 53 19.03 59.62 -2.91
CA LYS A 53 18.09 60.74 -2.71
C LYS A 53 18.67 61.91 -1.89
N GLU A 54 19.74 61.72 -1.14
CA GLU A 54 20.34 62.80 -0.32
C GLU A 54 21.81 63.10 -0.61
N ILE A 55 22.44 62.42 -1.57
CA ILE A 55 23.77 62.77 -2.05
C ILE A 55 23.65 63.29 -3.48
N ALA A 56 23.19 64.54 -3.63
CA ALA A 56 23.65 65.34 -4.75
C ALA A 56 25.19 65.38 -4.69
N PRO A 57 25.92 65.23 -5.81
CA PRO A 57 27.35 65.05 -5.77
C PRO A 57 28.00 66.30 -5.14
N LEU A 58 28.88 66.08 -4.15
CA LEU A 58 29.78 67.08 -3.57
C LEU A 58 30.76 67.72 -4.61
N SER A 59 30.51 67.59 -5.92
CA SER A 59 31.39 68.08 -6.99
C SER A 59 31.19 69.54 -7.39
N THR A 60 30.38 70.32 -6.67
CA THR A 60 30.20 71.77 -6.94
C THR A 60 30.70 72.69 -5.83
N VAL A 61 31.59 72.23 -4.96
CA VAL A 61 32.44 73.14 -4.18
C VAL A 61 33.82 73.20 -4.85
N LYS A 62 33.97 74.10 -5.82
CA LYS A 62 35.29 74.51 -6.32
C LYS A 62 36.09 75.12 -5.15
N PRO A 63 37.39 74.83 -5.00
CA PRO A 63 38.22 75.54 -4.04
C PRO A 63 38.46 76.95 -4.57
N MET A 64 37.66 77.93 -4.16
CA MET A 64 38.05 79.33 -4.26
C MET A 64 38.88 79.66 -3.01
N LEU A 65 40.19 79.42 -3.10
CA LEU A 65 41.14 80.18 -2.30
C LEU A 65 40.92 81.67 -2.61
N PRO A 66 40.72 82.55 -1.62
CA PRO A 66 40.78 83.98 -1.87
C PRO A 66 42.25 84.35 -2.07
N SER A 67 42.67 84.46 -3.33
CA SER A 67 43.86 85.25 -3.68
C SER A 67 43.60 86.69 -3.28
N THR A 68 44.47 87.19 -2.40
CA THR A 68 44.50 88.56 -1.89
C THR A 68 44.47 89.58 -3.02
N THR A 69 43.32 90.22 -3.27
CA THR A 69 43.29 91.58 -3.85
C THR A 69 42.07 92.32 -3.33
N ARG A 70 42.34 93.46 -2.70
CA ARG A 70 41.36 94.37 -2.08
C ARG A 70 40.29 94.80 -3.09
N GLN A 71 39.02 94.50 -2.78
CA GLN A 71 37.90 95.41 -2.98
C GLN A 71 36.69 94.97 -2.12
N SER A 72 36.33 95.84 -1.17
CA SER A 72 35.06 95.89 -0.43
C SER A 72 33.87 95.86 -1.42
N SER A 73 32.67 95.33 -1.18
CA SER A 73 31.77 95.36 -0.03
C SER A 73 30.49 94.63 -0.45
N GLY A 74 29.81 93.88 0.44
CA GLY A 74 28.36 93.63 0.29
C GLY A 74 27.86 92.19 0.18
N ALA A 75 28.32 91.26 1.01
CA ALA A 75 27.45 90.15 1.43
C ALA A 75 26.83 90.55 2.77
N THR A 76 25.57 90.98 2.76
CA THR A 76 24.81 91.34 3.97
C THR A 76 24.84 90.22 5.00
N ASP A 77 25.03 90.54 6.28
CA ASP A 77 25.02 89.58 7.41
C ASP A 77 23.80 88.65 7.42
N GLN A 78 22.68 89.08 6.84
CA GLN A 78 21.47 88.26 6.63
C GLN A 78 21.72 87.05 5.72
N GLN A 79 22.54 87.15 4.68
CA GLN A 79 22.77 86.09 3.72
C GLN A 79 23.70 85.00 4.31
N LYS A 80 24.72 85.42 5.08
CA LYS A 80 25.58 84.54 5.87
C LYS A 80 24.81 83.83 6.99
N SER A 81 24.01 84.58 7.76
CA SER A 81 23.13 84.03 8.81
C SER A 81 22.09 83.04 8.28
N SER A 82 21.53 83.29 7.08
CA SER A 82 20.59 82.36 6.44
C SER A 82 21.24 81.07 5.94
N LEU A 83 22.50 81.14 5.51
CA LEU A 83 23.27 79.98 5.06
C LEU A 83 23.70 79.12 6.25
N ASP A 84 24.17 79.75 7.33
CA ASP A 84 24.57 79.07 8.57
C ASP A 84 23.38 78.36 9.23
N LYS A 85 22.19 78.97 9.21
CA LYS A 85 20.96 78.34 9.72
C LYS A 85 20.53 77.12 8.90
N LYS A 86 20.62 77.18 7.57
CA LYS A 86 20.30 76.03 6.70
C LYS A 86 21.29 74.88 6.88
N VAL A 87 22.58 75.21 7.04
CA VAL A 87 23.63 74.21 7.30
C VAL A 87 23.42 73.54 8.66
N HIS A 88 23.14 74.31 9.72
CA HIS A 88 22.75 73.78 11.04
C HIS A 88 21.55 72.83 10.94
N ASP A 89 20.50 73.27 10.27
CA ASP A 89 19.26 72.50 10.16
C ASP A 89 19.46 71.17 9.44
N ASN A 90 20.24 71.16 8.35
CA ASN A 90 20.56 69.97 7.59
C ASN A 90 21.49 69.03 8.36
N LEU A 91 22.53 69.55 9.03
CA LEU A 91 23.45 68.73 9.83
C LEU A 91 22.73 68.07 11.00
N PHE A 92 21.79 68.78 11.64
CA PHE A 92 20.99 68.21 12.71
C PHE A 92 20.09 67.10 12.16
N SER A 93 19.40 67.34 11.04
CA SER A 93 18.57 66.32 10.39
C SER A 93 19.36 65.07 10.01
N VAL A 94 20.58 65.24 9.49
CA VAL A 94 21.48 64.09 9.18
C VAL A 94 21.86 63.34 10.45
N ALA A 95 22.17 64.03 11.55
CA ALA A 95 22.49 63.40 12.83
C ALA A 95 21.28 62.64 13.43
N GLU A 96 20.07 63.19 13.30
CA GLU A 96 18.82 62.54 13.71
C GLU A 96 18.59 61.27 12.88
N THR A 97 18.60 61.39 11.55
CA THR A 97 18.40 60.27 10.64
C THR A 97 19.43 59.17 10.88
N MET A 98 20.72 59.53 11.01
CA MET A 98 21.80 58.58 11.28
C MET A 98 21.62 57.86 12.62
N GLY A 99 21.19 58.54 13.68
CA GLY A 99 20.89 57.88 14.96
C GLY A 99 19.78 56.84 14.85
N PHE A 100 18.68 57.21 14.20
CA PHE A 100 17.55 56.31 13.97
C PHE A 100 17.91 55.13 13.05
N ASP A 101 18.64 55.36 11.96
CA ASP A 101 19.05 54.30 11.04
C ASP A 101 20.04 53.32 11.70
N THR A 102 20.98 53.83 12.49
CA THR A 102 21.96 52.96 13.18
C THR A 102 21.32 52.10 14.25
N GLN A 103 20.37 52.64 15.01
CA GLN A 103 19.55 51.87 15.94
C GLN A 103 18.66 50.86 15.20
N GLN A 104 18.10 51.22 14.04
CA GLN A 104 17.29 50.31 13.23
C GLN A 104 18.11 49.11 12.75
N VAL A 105 19.34 49.33 12.30
CA VAL A 105 20.26 48.26 11.89
C VAL A 105 20.61 47.35 13.08
N SER A 106 20.86 47.92 14.26
CA SER A 106 21.12 47.12 15.47
C SER A 106 19.92 46.25 15.85
N TRP A 107 18.72 46.81 15.77
CA TRP A 107 17.48 46.09 16.02
C TRP A 107 17.28 44.93 15.04
N LEU A 108 17.43 45.19 13.73
CA LEU A 108 17.30 44.17 12.67
C LEU A 108 18.37 43.07 12.81
N SER A 109 19.58 43.43 13.20
CA SER A 109 20.67 42.47 13.41
C SER A 109 20.34 41.51 14.56
N LYS A 110 19.79 42.00 15.68
CA LYS A 110 19.33 41.15 16.78
C LYS A 110 18.18 40.23 16.38
N ASP A 111 17.24 40.71 15.58
CA ASP A 111 16.12 39.92 15.07
C ASP A 111 16.58 38.82 14.10
N THR A 112 17.58 39.13 13.26
CA THR A 112 18.21 38.20 12.33
C THR A 112 18.87 37.02 13.06
N ILE A 113 19.51 37.23 14.22
CA ILE A 113 20.08 36.14 15.04
C ILE A 113 19.00 35.15 15.48
N LYS A 114 17.87 35.66 15.97
CA LYS A 114 16.74 34.81 16.40
C LYS A 114 16.21 33.96 15.24
N THR A 115 16.15 34.56 14.05
CA THR A 115 15.76 33.86 12.82
C THR A 115 16.76 32.74 12.48
N PHE A 116 18.06 32.99 12.60
CA PHE A 116 19.07 31.96 12.37
C PHE A 116 18.98 30.80 13.38
N ASP A 117 18.67 31.06 14.65
CA ASP A 117 18.47 30.00 15.65
C ASP A 117 17.24 29.13 15.31
N GLN A 118 16.16 29.75 14.83
CA GLN A 118 14.98 29.01 14.33
C GLN A 118 15.33 28.14 13.12
N ILE A 119 16.12 28.66 12.18
CA ILE A 119 16.57 27.89 11.01
C ILE A 119 17.46 26.71 11.44
N SER A 120 18.40 26.93 12.37
CA SER A 120 19.23 25.84 12.91
C SER A 120 18.38 24.73 13.51
N LYS A 121 17.32 25.07 14.25
CA LYS A 121 16.39 24.07 14.80
C LYS A 121 15.67 23.28 13.71
N ILE A 122 15.18 23.95 12.67
CA ILE A 122 14.53 23.30 11.52
C ILE A 122 15.49 22.34 10.82
N PHE A 123 16.78 22.69 10.69
CA PHE A 123 17.77 21.81 10.09
C PHE A 123 18.00 20.53 10.89
N THR A 124 18.05 20.61 12.23
CA THR A 124 18.12 19.42 13.09
C THR A 124 16.90 18.53 12.91
N GLU A 125 15.69 19.12 12.84
CA GLU A 125 14.46 18.37 12.59
C GLU A 125 14.47 17.67 11.22
N ILE A 126 15.02 18.31 10.18
CA ILE A 126 15.17 17.70 8.84
C ILE A 126 16.21 16.57 8.88
N GLU A 127 17.33 16.75 9.58
CA GLU A 127 18.37 15.71 9.72
C GLU A 127 17.82 14.44 10.38
N GLU A 128 17.08 14.59 11.48
CA GLU A 128 16.39 13.49 12.15
C GLU A 128 15.37 12.81 11.22
N GLY A 129 14.57 13.60 10.49
CA GLY A 129 13.63 13.09 9.50
C GLY A 129 14.31 12.33 8.34
N SER A 130 15.49 12.80 7.90
CA SER A 130 16.30 12.11 6.88
C SER A 130 16.83 10.77 7.39
N HIS A 131 17.27 10.68 8.65
CA HIS A 131 17.68 9.40 9.24
C HIS A 131 16.52 8.40 9.33
N GLN A 132 15.35 8.87 9.77
CA GLN A 132 14.15 8.03 9.83
C GLN A 132 13.74 7.54 8.44
N ASN A 133 13.74 8.43 7.44
CA ASN A 133 13.42 8.06 6.06
C ASN A 133 14.42 7.04 5.50
N ALA A 134 15.72 7.20 5.77
CA ALA A 134 16.74 6.24 5.35
C ALA A 134 16.47 4.84 5.94
N ALA A 135 16.13 4.75 7.23
CA ALA A 135 15.78 3.50 7.87
C ALA A 135 14.53 2.87 7.24
N SER A 136 13.46 3.65 7.03
CA SER A 136 12.25 3.18 6.37
C SER A 136 12.50 2.71 4.93
N THR A 137 13.39 3.37 4.18
CA THR A 137 13.77 2.91 2.83
C THR A 137 14.52 1.57 2.85
N GLN A 138 15.33 1.31 3.88
CA GLN A 138 15.98 0.00 4.06
C GLN A 138 14.96 -1.10 4.37
N GLU A 139 13.96 -0.83 5.22
CA GLU A 139 12.87 -1.77 5.53
C GLU A 139 12.01 -2.07 4.29
N ILE A 140 11.71 -1.05 3.48
CA ILE A 140 11.01 -1.21 2.20
C ILE A 140 11.82 -2.12 1.27
N THR A 141 13.13 -1.90 1.18
CA THR A 141 14.02 -2.73 0.36
C THR A 141 14.05 -4.19 0.81
N ALA A 142 14.04 -4.45 2.12
CA ALA A 142 13.93 -5.80 2.65
C ALA A 142 12.59 -6.46 2.27
N SER A 143 11.49 -5.70 2.37
CA SER A 143 10.14 -6.17 2.01
C SER A 143 10.01 -6.48 0.51
N ILE A 144 10.67 -5.70 -0.36
CA ILE A 144 10.74 -5.94 -1.82
C ILE A 144 11.42 -7.28 -2.11
N ASN A 145 12.52 -7.59 -1.43
CA ASN A 145 13.23 -8.86 -1.59
C ASN A 145 12.36 -10.05 -1.13
N GLU A 146 11.66 -9.90 -0.02
CA GLU A 146 10.73 -10.93 0.47
C GLU A 146 9.58 -11.16 -0.52
N LEU A 147 8.96 -10.09 -1.03
CA LEU A 147 7.92 -10.18 -2.05
C LEU A 147 8.42 -10.86 -3.33
N SER A 148 9.65 -10.55 -3.76
CA SER A 148 10.28 -11.20 -4.92
C SER A 148 10.41 -12.71 -4.73
N ASN A 149 10.85 -13.15 -3.54
CA ASN A 149 10.96 -14.56 -3.19
C ASN A 149 9.59 -15.24 -3.13
N ILE A 150 8.58 -14.60 -2.53
CA ILE A 150 7.21 -15.13 -2.46
C ILE A 150 6.64 -15.31 -3.87
N SER A 151 6.80 -14.34 -4.77
CA SER A 151 6.32 -14.46 -6.15
C SER A 151 7.09 -15.52 -6.96
N ALA A 152 8.38 -15.71 -6.70
CA ALA A 152 9.13 -16.82 -7.29
C ALA A 152 8.62 -18.18 -6.82
N LYS A 153 8.38 -18.33 -5.51
CA LYS A 153 7.78 -19.55 -4.94
C LYS A 153 6.38 -19.80 -5.49
N MET A 154 5.54 -18.77 -5.60
CA MET A 154 4.19 -18.87 -6.14
C MET A 154 4.20 -19.39 -7.58
N ARG A 155 5.13 -18.93 -8.44
CA ARG A 155 5.28 -19.47 -9.80
C ARG A 155 5.62 -20.96 -9.80
N ASN A 156 6.51 -21.40 -8.93
CA ASN A 156 6.84 -22.82 -8.81
C ASN A 156 5.64 -23.65 -8.31
N ASP A 157 4.90 -23.13 -7.33
CA ASP A 157 3.70 -23.78 -6.81
C ASP A 157 2.62 -23.90 -7.90
N ILE A 158 2.42 -22.87 -8.73
CA ILE A 158 1.52 -22.89 -9.89
C ILE A 158 1.91 -24.02 -10.85
N LEU A 159 3.18 -24.11 -11.24
CA LEU A 159 3.67 -25.19 -12.14
C LEU A 159 3.44 -26.58 -11.55
N GLY A 160 3.63 -26.73 -10.23
CA GLY A 160 3.34 -27.98 -9.52
C GLY A 160 1.85 -28.37 -9.60
N ILE A 161 0.96 -27.40 -9.41
CA ILE A 161 -0.50 -27.65 -9.50
C ILE A 161 -0.92 -27.92 -10.95
N GLU A 162 -0.32 -27.25 -11.94
CA GLU A 162 -0.57 -27.52 -13.36
C GLU A 162 -0.23 -28.96 -13.75
N ASN A 163 0.92 -29.46 -13.30
CA ASN A 163 1.31 -30.86 -13.49
C ASN A 163 0.31 -31.83 -12.86
N ASN A 164 -0.09 -31.57 -11.60
CA ASN A 164 -1.09 -32.40 -10.91
C ASN A 164 -2.45 -32.37 -11.63
N ALA A 165 -2.88 -31.22 -12.13
CA ALA A 165 -4.12 -31.08 -12.89
C ALA A 165 -4.05 -31.82 -14.24
N SER A 166 -2.89 -31.82 -14.90
CA SER A 166 -2.63 -32.60 -16.11
C SER A 166 -2.70 -34.10 -15.84
N GLU A 167 -2.03 -34.57 -14.78
CA GLU A 167 -2.09 -35.97 -14.35
C GLU A 167 -3.52 -36.41 -14.00
N ALA A 168 -4.25 -35.59 -13.24
CA ALA A 168 -5.65 -35.85 -12.93
C ALA A 168 -6.51 -35.97 -14.20
N THR A 169 -6.27 -35.11 -15.21
CA THR A 169 -6.97 -35.20 -16.50
C THR A 169 -6.71 -36.54 -17.18
N ASN A 170 -5.45 -36.99 -17.21
CA ASN A 170 -5.09 -38.27 -17.80
C ASN A 170 -5.70 -39.46 -17.05
N MET A 171 -5.74 -39.41 -15.72
CA MET A 171 -6.39 -40.43 -14.89
C MET A 171 -7.90 -40.50 -15.13
N LEU A 172 -8.57 -39.35 -15.25
CA LEU A 172 -10.00 -39.27 -15.56
C LEU A 172 -10.30 -39.87 -16.93
N GLN A 173 -9.47 -39.56 -17.94
CA GLN A 173 -9.62 -40.15 -19.27
C GLN A 173 -9.49 -41.68 -19.23
N ARG A 174 -8.47 -42.23 -18.56
CA ARG A 174 -8.30 -43.68 -18.42
C ARG A 174 -9.46 -44.35 -17.69
N ASN A 175 -10.02 -43.70 -16.66
CA ASN A 175 -11.18 -44.20 -15.95
C ASN A 175 -12.43 -44.20 -16.85
N LYS A 176 -12.60 -43.15 -17.66
CA LYS A 176 -13.69 -43.07 -18.64
C LYS A 176 -13.59 -44.19 -19.67
N ASP A 177 -12.41 -44.40 -20.26
CA ASP A 177 -12.17 -45.48 -21.23
C ASP A 177 -12.44 -46.86 -20.61
N SER A 178 -12.03 -47.06 -19.34
CA SER A 178 -12.28 -48.29 -18.59
C SER A 178 -13.79 -48.54 -18.38
N LEU A 179 -14.56 -47.52 -18.01
CA LEU A 179 -16.01 -47.63 -17.84
C LEU A 179 -16.75 -47.84 -19.17
N GLU A 180 -16.31 -47.17 -20.25
CA GLU A 180 -16.86 -47.37 -21.60
C GLU A 180 -16.62 -48.81 -22.08
N SER A 181 -15.46 -49.40 -21.77
CA SER A 181 -15.19 -50.81 -22.07
C SER A 181 -16.00 -51.82 -21.23
N LEU A 182 -16.61 -51.39 -20.12
CA LEU A 182 -17.40 -52.28 -19.26
C LEU A 182 -18.75 -52.64 -19.88
N SER A 183 -19.39 -51.70 -20.59
CA SER A 183 -20.69 -51.91 -21.23
C SER A 183 -20.71 -53.12 -22.20
N PRO A 184 -19.77 -53.27 -23.16
CA PRO A 184 -19.77 -54.43 -24.04
C PRO A 184 -19.52 -55.75 -23.28
N LEU A 185 -18.68 -55.75 -22.24
CA LEU A 185 -18.43 -56.93 -21.41
C LEU A 185 -19.69 -57.37 -20.65
N LEU A 186 -20.45 -56.42 -20.09
CA LEU A 186 -21.72 -56.72 -19.43
C LEU A 186 -22.75 -57.29 -20.41
N ASN A 187 -22.84 -56.73 -21.61
CA ASN A 187 -23.73 -57.25 -22.66
C ASN A 187 -23.38 -58.68 -23.09
N GLU A 188 -22.08 -58.99 -23.22
CA GLU A 188 -21.61 -60.34 -23.51
C GLU A 188 -21.95 -61.32 -22.37
N LEU A 189 -21.82 -60.87 -21.11
CA LEU A 189 -22.19 -61.67 -19.94
C LEU A 189 -23.69 -61.96 -19.90
N ILE A 190 -24.53 -60.95 -20.15
CA ILE A 190 -26.01 -61.09 -20.22
C ILE A 190 -26.37 -62.11 -21.30
N THR A 191 -25.78 -61.98 -22.49
CA THR A 191 -26.01 -62.92 -23.61
C THR A 191 -25.61 -64.35 -23.23
N SER A 192 -24.49 -64.52 -22.51
CA SER A 192 -24.01 -65.83 -22.07
C SER A 192 -24.94 -66.46 -21.02
N ILE A 193 -25.45 -65.66 -20.08
CA ILE A 193 -26.42 -66.12 -19.08
C ILE A 193 -27.75 -66.51 -19.74
N GLN A 194 -28.23 -65.72 -20.71
CA GLN A 194 -29.44 -66.05 -21.47
C GLN A 194 -29.31 -67.39 -22.21
N ARG A 195 -28.17 -67.63 -22.88
CA ARG A 195 -27.90 -68.94 -23.52
C ARG A 195 -27.89 -70.08 -22.51
N ALA A 196 -27.25 -69.90 -21.36
CA ALA A 196 -27.23 -70.91 -20.31
C ALA A 196 -28.63 -71.21 -19.75
N SER A 197 -29.49 -70.19 -19.65
CA SER A 197 -30.89 -70.34 -19.28
C SER A 197 -31.70 -71.10 -20.34
N GLU A 198 -31.48 -70.82 -21.63
CA GLU A 198 -32.08 -71.58 -22.73
C GLU A 198 -31.68 -73.07 -22.71
N ASP A 199 -30.42 -73.36 -22.43
CA ASP A 199 -29.93 -74.74 -22.33
C ASP A 199 -30.51 -75.47 -21.11
N ASN A 200 -30.67 -74.77 -19.97
CA ASN A 200 -31.38 -75.29 -18.81
C ASN A 200 -32.85 -75.60 -19.12
N LEU A 201 -33.55 -74.75 -19.89
CA LEU A 201 -34.93 -75.02 -20.32
C LEU A 201 -35.02 -76.28 -21.20
N LYS A 202 -34.07 -76.47 -22.12
CA LYS A 202 -34.00 -77.71 -22.93
C LYS A 202 -33.73 -78.94 -22.07
N LEU A 203 -32.89 -78.81 -21.03
CA LEU A 203 -32.60 -79.89 -20.09
C LEU A 203 -33.83 -80.22 -19.22
N GLU A 204 -34.59 -79.22 -18.80
CA GLU A 204 -35.86 -79.41 -18.09
C GLU A 204 -36.88 -80.14 -18.98
N GLU A 205 -37.02 -79.74 -20.24
CA GLU A 205 -37.90 -80.41 -21.21
C GLU A 205 -37.48 -81.86 -21.45
N SER A 206 -36.17 -82.11 -21.58
CA SER A 206 -35.60 -83.45 -21.73
C SER A 206 -35.86 -84.31 -20.49
N SER A 207 -35.71 -83.75 -19.30
CA SER A 207 -36.01 -84.42 -18.03
C SER A 207 -37.48 -84.78 -17.91
N LYS A 208 -38.39 -83.89 -18.33
CA LYS A 208 -39.85 -84.17 -18.41
C LYS A 208 -40.17 -85.28 -19.41
N LYS A 209 -39.47 -85.35 -20.55
CA LYS A 209 -39.62 -86.45 -21.52
C LYS A 209 -39.16 -87.78 -20.92
N ILE A 210 -38.01 -87.79 -20.23
CA ILE A 210 -37.51 -88.99 -19.54
C ILE A 210 -38.50 -89.44 -18.46
N TYR A 211 -39.04 -88.52 -17.67
CA TYR A 211 -40.06 -88.82 -16.65
C TYR A 211 -41.26 -89.57 -17.24
N LYS A 212 -41.81 -89.10 -18.38
CA LYS A 212 -42.90 -89.77 -19.09
C LYS A 212 -42.53 -91.17 -19.56
N ILE A 213 -41.29 -91.37 -20.03
CA ILE A 213 -40.79 -92.69 -20.43
C ILE A 213 -40.70 -93.60 -19.21
N VAL A 214 -40.17 -93.12 -18.08
CA VAL A 214 -40.08 -93.89 -16.84
C VAL A 214 -41.46 -94.27 -16.31
N GLU A 215 -42.45 -93.37 -16.34
CA GLU A 215 -43.85 -93.69 -16.00
C GLU A 215 -44.43 -94.77 -16.92
N TYR A 216 -44.15 -94.69 -18.22
CA TYR A 216 -44.60 -95.69 -19.18
C TYR A 216 -43.95 -97.06 -18.93
N ILE A 217 -42.64 -97.12 -18.66
CA ILE A 217 -41.95 -98.36 -18.31
C ILE A 217 -42.51 -98.92 -16.99
N ASN A 218 -42.83 -98.07 -16.01
CA ASN A 218 -43.45 -98.50 -14.75
C ASN A 218 -44.83 -99.14 -15.00
N SER A 219 -45.61 -98.58 -15.91
CA SER A 219 -46.89 -99.16 -16.35
C SER A 219 -46.69 -100.54 -16.99
N ILE A 220 -45.70 -100.67 -17.89
CA ILE A 220 -45.34 -101.95 -18.50
C ILE A 220 -44.89 -102.96 -17.44
N ALA A 221 -44.00 -102.58 -16.51
CA ALA A 221 -43.53 -103.46 -15.45
C ALA A 221 -44.69 -103.97 -14.57
N LYS A 222 -45.63 -103.10 -14.20
CA LYS A 222 -46.85 -103.48 -13.47
C LYS A 222 -47.73 -104.44 -14.27
N GLN A 223 -47.94 -104.19 -15.56
CA GLN A 223 -48.71 -105.10 -16.43
C GLN A 223 -48.01 -106.44 -16.60
N THR A 224 -46.70 -106.46 -16.81
CA THR A 224 -45.89 -107.68 -16.93
C THR A 224 -45.90 -108.49 -15.64
N ASN A 225 -45.83 -107.84 -14.48
CA ASN A 225 -45.96 -108.50 -13.18
C ASN A 225 -47.35 -109.15 -13.01
N LEU A 226 -48.42 -108.44 -13.39
CA LEU A 226 -49.79 -108.97 -13.41
C LEU A 226 -49.95 -110.16 -14.38
N LEU A 227 -49.37 -110.07 -15.58
CA LEU A 227 -49.36 -111.15 -16.57
C LEU A 227 -48.59 -112.38 -16.05
N ALA A 228 -47.42 -112.16 -15.46
CA ALA A 228 -46.59 -113.20 -14.87
C ALA A 228 -47.28 -113.88 -13.68
N LEU A 229 -47.96 -113.11 -12.83
CA LEU A 229 -48.77 -113.62 -11.73
C LEU A 229 -49.91 -114.51 -12.25
N ASN A 230 -50.67 -114.04 -13.24
CA ASN A 230 -51.74 -114.82 -13.86
C ASN A 230 -51.21 -116.11 -14.51
N ALA A 231 -50.08 -116.04 -15.21
CA ALA A 231 -49.41 -117.20 -15.79
C ALA A 231 -48.93 -118.19 -14.72
N SER A 232 -48.42 -117.70 -13.58
CA SER A 232 -47.98 -118.53 -12.46
C SER A 232 -49.15 -119.26 -11.79
N ILE A 233 -50.30 -118.57 -11.64
CA ILE A 233 -51.54 -119.16 -11.16
C ILE A 233 -52.02 -120.28 -12.10
N GLU A 234 -52.04 -120.03 -13.42
CA GLU A 234 -52.53 -121.02 -14.39
C GLU A 234 -51.55 -122.20 -14.55
N ALA A 235 -50.24 -121.96 -14.43
CA ALA A 235 -49.22 -123.00 -14.37
C ALA A 235 -49.37 -123.90 -13.13
N ALA A 236 -49.71 -123.33 -11.98
CA ALA A 236 -50.03 -124.09 -10.77
C ALA A 236 -51.31 -124.92 -10.95
N ARG A 237 -52.29 -124.39 -11.68
CA ARG A 237 -53.57 -125.04 -12.00
C ARG A 237 -53.43 -126.24 -12.94
N ALA A 238 -52.47 -126.20 -13.86
CA ALA A 238 -52.14 -127.30 -14.78
C ALA A 238 -51.33 -128.45 -14.13
N GLY A 239 -50.96 -128.36 -12.85
CA GLY A 239 -50.32 -129.43 -12.10
C GLY A 239 -48.95 -129.85 -12.66
N SER A 240 -48.74 -131.14 -12.93
CA SER A 240 -47.45 -131.67 -13.40
C SER A 240 -47.06 -131.19 -14.81
N ALA A 241 -48.04 -130.90 -15.68
CA ALA A 241 -47.81 -130.40 -17.04
C ALA A 241 -47.38 -128.90 -17.06
N GLY A 242 -47.69 -128.14 -16.00
CA GLY A 242 -47.40 -126.71 -15.89
C GLY A 242 -46.05 -126.35 -15.28
N LYS A 243 -45.25 -127.32 -14.81
CA LYS A 243 -43.98 -127.06 -14.08
C LYS A 243 -42.99 -126.18 -14.86
N GLY A 244 -42.82 -126.42 -16.16
CA GLY A 244 -41.92 -125.60 -16.99
C GLY A 244 -42.43 -124.16 -17.17
N PHE A 245 -43.75 -123.99 -17.35
CA PHE A 245 -44.40 -122.68 -17.42
C PHE A 245 -44.32 -121.92 -16.09
N SER A 246 -44.40 -122.62 -14.96
CA SER A 246 -44.30 -122.02 -13.63
C SER A 246 -42.93 -121.37 -13.41
N VAL A 247 -41.84 -122.05 -13.78
CA VAL A 247 -40.47 -121.51 -13.68
C VAL A 247 -40.32 -120.25 -14.53
N VAL A 248 -40.78 -120.28 -15.79
CA VAL A 248 -40.73 -119.11 -16.68
C VAL A 248 -41.55 -117.94 -16.13
N SER A 249 -42.76 -118.21 -15.60
CA SER A 249 -43.61 -117.16 -15.02
C SER A 249 -42.98 -116.49 -13.78
N LEU A 250 -42.29 -117.25 -12.93
CA LEU A 250 -41.58 -116.72 -11.78
C LEU A 250 -40.38 -115.87 -12.19
N GLU A 251 -39.66 -116.27 -13.25
CA GLU A 251 -38.55 -115.47 -13.79
C GLU A 251 -39.04 -114.16 -14.39
N ILE A 252 -40.14 -114.18 -15.17
CA ILE A 252 -40.76 -112.95 -15.73
C ILE A 252 -41.23 -112.03 -14.59
N LYS A 253 -41.82 -112.59 -13.53
CA LYS A 253 -42.23 -111.82 -12.35
C LYS A 253 -41.03 -111.13 -11.70
N LYS A 254 -39.94 -111.88 -11.49
CA LYS A 254 -38.70 -111.37 -10.92
C LYS A 254 -38.11 -110.23 -11.76
N LEU A 255 -38.04 -110.39 -13.08
CA LEU A 255 -37.61 -109.34 -14.02
C LEU A 255 -38.50 -108.08 -13.95
N ALA A 256 -39.82 -108.25 -13.78
CA ALA A 256 -40.75 -107.14 -13.65
C ALA A 256 -40.58 -106.39 -12.31
N ASP A 257 -40.32 -107.12 -11.21
CA ASP A 257 -40.00 -106.55 -9.91
C ASP A 257 -38.65 -105.82 -9.93
N GLU A 258 -37.59 -106.41 -10.52
CA GLU A 258 -36.27 -105.77 -10.71
C GLU A 258 -36.36 -104.48 -11.56
N THR A 259 -37.23 -104.48 -12.59
CA THR A 259 -37.50 -103.28 -13.40
C THR A 259 -38.15 -102.17 -12.57
N LYS A 260 -39.11 -102.54 -11.71
CA LYS A 260 -39.78 -101.59 -10.81
C LYS A 260 -38.80 -101.00 -9.79
N ASP A 261 -37.90 -101.81 -9.25
CA ASP A 261 -36.87 -101.36 -8.31
C ASP A 261 -35.90 -100.39 -9.01
N SER A 262 -35.46 -100.70 -10.24
CA SER A 262 -34.63 -99.79 -11.04
C SER A 262 -35.31 -98.45 -11.33
N ILE A 263 -36.63 -98.46 -11.57
CA ILE A 263 -37.43 -97.24 -11.74
C ILE A 263 -37.50 -96.43 -10.44
N SER A 264 -37.62 -97.11 -9.29
CA SER A 264 -37.60 -96.48 -7.97
C SER A 264 -36.26 -95.78 -7.69
N GLU A 265 -35.16 -96.26 -8.26
CA GLU A 265 -33.84 -95.63 -8.17
C GLU A 265 -33.67 -94.47 -9.17
N ILE A 266 -34.19 -94.58 -10.39
CA ILE A 266 -34.03 -93.55 -11.44
C ILE A 266 -34.91 -92.32 -11.20
N THR A 267 -36.13 -92.50 -10.67
CA THR A 267 -37.07 -91.40 -10.42
C THR A 267 -36.47 -90.27 -9.56
N PRO A 268 -35.86 -90.53 -8.38
CA PRO A 268 -35.26 -89.47 -7.57
C PRO A 268 -34.08 -88.76 -8.27
N ILE A 269 -33.35 -89.44 -9.15
CA ILE A 269 -32.27 -88.81 -9.93
C ILE A 269 -32.85 -87.78 -10.92
N ILE A 270 -33.99 -88.09 -11.56
CA ILE A 270 -34.66 -87.16 -12.48
C ILE A 270 -35.20 -85.95 -11.70
N ASP A 271 -35.80 -86.18 -10.53
CA ASP A 271 -36.30 -85.11 -9.65
C ASP A 271 -35.15 -84.21 -9.18
N GLU A 272 -34.00 -84.79 -8.81
CA GLU A 272 -32.80 -84.04 -8.45
C GLU A 272 -32.30 -83.18 -9.62
N ILE A 273 -32.23 -83.72 -10.84
CA ILE A 273 -31.86 -82.95 -12.03
C ILE A 273 -32.82 -81.77 -12.23
N SER A 274 -34.13 -82.00 -12.14
CA SER A 274 -35.13 -80.94 -12.29
C SER A 274 -34.97 -79.84 -11.22
N ASN A 275 -34.73 -80.22 -9.96
CA ASN A 275 -34.50 -79.25 -8.88
C ASN A 275 -33.22 -78.44 -9.11
N ARG A 276 -32.11 -79.08 -9.50
CA ARG A 276 -30.84 -78.39 -9.79
C ARG A 276 -30.96 -77.44 -10.98
N VAL A 277 -31.75 -77.78 -11.99
CA VAL A 277 -32.07 -76.87 -13.10
C VAL A 277 -32.86 -75.66 -12.62
N SER A 278 -33.86 -75.86 -11.77
CA SER A 278 -34.64 -74.75 -11.19
C SER A 278 -33.77 -73.83 -10.34
N GLU A 279 -32.88 -74.37 -9.51
CA GLU A 279 -31.92 -73.60 -8.71
C GLU A 279 -30.95 -72.81 -9.60
N SER A 280 -30.46 -73.45 -10.67
CA SER A 280 -29.57 -72.81 -11.64
C SER A 280 -30.24 -71.63 -12.35
N ASN A 281 -31.49 -71.79 -12.80
CA ASN A 281 -32.26 -70.70 -13.40
C ASN A 281 -32.48 -69.53 -12.42
N LYS A 282 -32.81 -69.81 -11.16
CA LYS A 282 -32.96 -68.77 -10.13
C LYS A 282 -31.65 -68.03 -9.87
N ALA A 283 -30.51 -68.74 -9.87
CA ALA A 283 -29.19 -68.13 -9.75
C ALA A 283 -28.85 -67.25 -10.96
N MET A 284 -29.25 -67.66 -12.17
CA MET A 284 -29.09 -66.87 -13.40
C MET A 284 -29.94 -65.59 -13.39
N GLU A 285 -31.21 -65.66 -12.96
CA GLU A 285 -32.07 -64.48 -12.80
C GLU A 285 -31.46 -63.46 -11.82
N ASN A 286 -31.01 -63.94 -10.66
CA ASN A 286 -30.32 -63.08 -9.68
C ASN A 286 -29.04 -62.45 -10.27
N CYS A 287 -28.33 -63.17 -11.14
CA CYS A 287 -27.14 -62.65 -11.80
C CYS A 287 -27.49 -61.50 -12.77
N ILE A 288 -28.58 -61.65 -13.55
CA ILE A 288 -29.07 -60.60 -14.45
C ILE A 288 -29.45 -59.34 -13.66
N ASP A 289 -30.17 -59.49 -12.54
CA ASP A 289 -30.52 -58.36 -11.68
C ASP A 289 -29.27 -57.66 -11.13
N LYS A 290 -28.25 -58.41 -10.70
CA LYS A 290 -26.99 -57.85 -10.22
C LYS A 290 -26.19 -57.15 -11.33
N LEU A 291 -26.26 -57.60 -12.57
CA LEU A 291 -25.62 -56.92 -13.69
C LEU A 291 -26.26 -55.56 -13.99
N LYS A 292 -27.58 -55.45 -13.82
CA LYS A 292 -28.30 -54.17 -13.95
C LYS A 292 -27.89 -53.17 -12.86
N ASP A 293 -27.65 -53.64 -11.63
CA ASP A 293 -27.09 -52.81 -10.55
C ASP A 293 -25.70 -52.29 -10.94
N VAL A 294 -24.85 -53.14 -11.52
CA VAL A 294 -23.49 -52.76 -11.98
C VAL A 294 -23.55 -51.74 -13.13
N GLU A 295 -24.45 -51.91 -14.09
CA GLU A 295 -24.66 -50.95 -15.18
C GLU A 295 -25.07 -49.58 -14.64
N THR A 296 -26.00 -49.54 -13.68
CA THR A 296 -26.46 -48.31 -13.02
C THR A 296 -25.31 -47.62 -12.27
N ALA A 297 -24.49 -48.38 -11.55
CA ALA A 297 -23.34 -47.85 -10.83
C ALA A 297 -22.24 -47.32 -11.78
N SER A 298 -22.06 -47.99 -12.92
CA SER A 298 -21.14 -47.54 -13.98
C SER A 298 -21.59 -46.20 -14.57
N ALA A 299 -22.88 -46.06 -14.91
CA ALA A 299 -23.43 -44.80 -15.42
C ALA A 299 -23.29 -43.65 -14.43
N ALA A 300 -23.54 -43.89 -13.13
CA ALA A 300 -23.33 -42.90 -12.08
C ALA A 300 -21.84 -42.49 -11.96
N SER A 301 -20.92 -43.44 -12.14
CA SER A 301 -19.47 -43.16 -12.12
C SER A 301 -19.04 -42.25 -13.27
N VAL A 302 -19.63 -42.42 -14.47
CA VAL A 302 -19.39 -41.53 -15.62
C VAL A 302 -19.82 -40.10 -15.32
N GLU A 303 -20.98 -39.91 -14.66
CA GLU A 303 -21.45 -38.58 -14.26
C GLU A 303 -20.48 -37.91 -13.25
N ILE A 304 -20.00 -38.67 -12.27
CA ILE A 304 -19.03 -38.18 -11.28
C ILE A 304 -17.72 -37.78 -11.96
N ILE A 305 -17.20 -38.60 -12.88
CA ILE A 305 -15.99 -38.29 -13.65
C ILE A 305 -16.16 -36.97 -14.41
N SER A 306 -17.30 -36.74 -15.05
CA SER A 306 -17.59 -35.49 -15.76
C SER A 306 -17.58 -34.26 -14.82
N LYS A 307 -18.12 -34.40 -13.59
CA LYS A 307 -18.07 -33.33 -12.58
C LYS A 307 -16.63 -33.05 -12.11
N ILE A 308 -15.81 -34.09 -11.96
CA ILE A 308 -14.39 -33.92 -11.58
C ILE A 308 -13.63 -33.26 -12.74
N GLU A 309 -13.87 -33.67 -13.99
CA GLU A 309 -13.25 -33.05 -15.17
C GLU A 309 -13.57 -31.55 -15.25
N HIS A 310 -14.84 -31.18 -15.03
CA HIS A 310 -15.23 -29.78 -14.95
C HIS A 310 -14.47 -29.02 -13.85
N SER A 311 -14.33 -29.63 -12.67
CA SER A 311 -13.59 -29.05 -11.54
C SER A 311 -12.11 -28.86 -11.86
N VAL A 312 -11.48 -29.84 -12.52
CA VAL A 312 -10.09 -29.75 -12.98
C VAL A 312 -9.91 -28.63 -14.01
N ASN A 313 -10.86 -28.46 -14.93
CA ASN A 313 -10.82 -27.35 -15.89
C ASN A 313 -10.96 -25.98 -15.22
N MET A 314 -11.80 -25.87 -14.19
CA MET A 314 -11.89 -24.66 -13.38
C MET A 314 -10.59 -24.36 -12.64
N ILE A 315 -9.90 -25.39 -12.12
CA ILE A 315 -8.56 -25.25 -11.52
C ILE A 315 -7.56 -24.72 -12.56
N LYS A 316 -7.50 -25.31 -13.76
CA LYS A 316 -6.59 -24.84 -14.83
C LYS A 316 -6.83 -23.37 -15.20
N LYS A 317 -8.10 -22.93 -15.26
CA LYS A 317 -8.43 -21.53 -15.49
C LYS A 317 -7.94 -20.63 -14.35
N ALA A 318 -8.18 -21.02 -13.10
CA ALA A 318 -7.70 -20.27 -11.94
C ALA A 318 -6.16 -20.18 -11.90
N LEU A 319 -5.44 -21.20 -12.35
CA LEU A 319 -3.98 -21.15 -12.49
C LEU A 319 -3.50 -20.16 -13.55
N THR A 320 -4.24 -20.03 -14.65
CA THR A 320 -3.96 -19.02 -15.68
C THR A 320 -4.11 -17.61 -15.09
N ASP A 321 -5.22 -17.36 -14.38
CA ASP A 321 -5.48 -16.09 -13.71
C ASP A 321 -4.40 -15.79 -12.64
N LEU A 322 -3.99 -16.79 -11.86
CA LEU A 322 -2.90 -16.66 -10.88
C LEU A 322 -1.55 -16.34 -11.53
N THR A 323 -1.27 -16.89 -12.70
CA THR A 323 -0.05 -16.60 -13.45
C THR A 323 0.00 -15.15 -13.91
N GLU A 324 -1.11 -14.64 -14.46
CA GLU A 324 -1.23 -13.23 -14.85
C GLU A 324 -1.08 -12.30 -13.64
N MET A 325 -1.74 -12.64 -12.52
CA MET A 325 -1.68 -11.87 -11.29
C MET A 325 -0.25 -11.86 -10.71
N SER A 326 0.44 -13.01 -10.74
CA SER A 326 1.85 -13.12 -10.34
C SER A 326 2.76 -12.25 -11.21
N SER A 327 2.51 -12.18 -12.52
CA SER A 327 3.29 -11.32 -13.43
C SER A 327 3.06 -9.84 -13.12
N THR A 328 1.81 -9.45 -12.90
CA THR A 328 1.45 -8.07 -12.56
C THR A 328 2.08 -7.65 -11.24
N GLN A 329 2.08 -8.54 -10.24
CA GLN A 329 2.73 -8.31 -8.96
C GLN A 329 4.24 -8.06 -9.13
N MET A 330 4.92 -8.80 -10.00
CA MET A 330 6.36 -8.59 -10.26
C MET A 330 6.67 -7.25 -10.90
N ASN A 331 5.80 -6.78 -11.80
CA ASN A 331 5.95 -5.44 -12.37
C ASN A 331 5.80 -4.37 -11.28
N ALA A 332 4.79 -4.50 -10.42
CA ALA A 332 4.59 -3.59 -9.29
C ALA A 332 5.79 -3.59 -8.32
N VAL A 333 6.35 -4.77 -8.01
CA VAL A 333 7.56 -4.88 -7.17
C VAL A 333 8.74 -4.12 -7.80
N SER A 334 8.94 -4.23 -9.12
CA SER A 334 10.00 -3.49 -9.83
C SER A 334 9.78 -1.97 -9.83
N GLU A 335 8.54 -1.52 -9.95
CA GLU A 335 8.19 -0.10 -9.83
C GLU A 335 8.46 0.43 -8.41
N ILE A 336 8.09 -0.34 -7.38
CA ILE A 336 8.36 0.00 -5.98
C ILE A 336 9.86 0.04 -5.70
N GLU A 337 10.65 -0.88 -6.27
CA GLU A 337 12.11 -0.86 -6.17
C GLU A 337 12.71 0.41 -6.77
N THR A 338 12.23 0.81 -7.94
CA THR A 338 12.67 2.05 -8.60
C THR A 338 12.32 3.28 -7.75
N ALA A 339 11.11 3.32 -7.20
CA ALA A 339 10.66 4.40 -6.32
C ALA A 339 11.46 4.45 -5.00
N SER A 340 11.72 3.29 -4.39
CA SER A 340 12.53 3.15 -3.17
C SER A 340 13.95 3.68 -3.37
N ASN A 341 14.58 3.31 -4.49
CA ASN A 341 15.91 3.82 -4.86
C ASN A 341 15.91 5.33 -5.10
N ALA A 342 14.86 5.88 -5.72
CA ALA A 342 14.72 7.32 -5.90
C ALA A 342 14.57 8.06 -4.56
N ILE A 343 13.83 7.48 -3.61
CA ILE A 343 13.69 8.02 -2.25
C ILE A 343 15.04 7.99 -1.52
N ALA A 344 15.77 6.86 -1.57
CA ALA A 344 17.10 6.74 -0.96
C ALA A 344 18.03 7.87 -1.43
N LYS A 345 18.07 8.10 -2.74
CA LYS A 345 18.86 9.18 -3.34
C LYS A 345 18.39 10.56 -2.89
N SER A 346 17.08 10.79 -2.86
CA SER A 346 16.51 12.07 -2.41
C SER A 346 16.83 12.37 -0.94
N VAL A 347 16.84 11.34 -0.09
CA VAL A 347 17.23 11.44 1.33
C VAL A 347 18.70 11.84 1.45
N GLU A 348 19.59 11.21 0.67
CA GLU A 348 21.02 11.56 0.63
C GLU A 348 21.26 13.00 0.15
N GLU A 349 20.58 13.41 -0.92
CA GLU A 349 20.67 14.78 -1.45
C GLU A 349 20.15 15.82 -0.43
N THR A 350 19.06 15.49 0.27
CA THR A 350 18.49 16.34 1.33
C THR A 350 19.48 16.50 2.48
N TYR A 351 20.05 15.40 2.97
CA TYR A 351 21.04 15.42 4.04
C TYR A 351 22.25 16.29 3.67
N ASN A 352 22.83 16.08 2.49
CA ASN A 352 23.97 16.86 2.00
C ASN A 352 23.62 18.36 1.87
N THR A 353 22.40 18.68 1.44
CA THR A 353 21.91 20.05 1.33
C THR A 353 21.78 20.70 2.71
N VAL A 354 21.22 19.99 3.69
CA VAL A 354 21.10 20.47 5.08
C VAL A 354 22.48 20.73 5.68
N VAL A 355 23.44 19.82 5.53
CA VAL A 355 24.82 20.03 6.00
C VAL A 355 25.43 21.30 5.42
N LYS A 356 25.24 21.54 4.12
CA LYS A 356 25.73 22.76 3.46
C LYS A 356 25.03 24.02 4.00
N LEU A 357 23.71 23.99 4.14
CA LEU A 357 22.93 25.12 4.63
C LEU A 357 23.24 25.45 6.10
N SER A 358 23.47 24.44 6.95
CA SER A 358 23.91 24.62 8.33
C SER A 358 25.23 25.39 8.39
N LYS A 359 26.19 25.05 7.52
CA LYS A 359 27.45 25.80 7.39
C LYS A 359 27.22 27.24 6.90
N ASP A 360 26.35 27.44 5.92
CA ASP A 360 26.02 28.78 5.42
C ASP A 360 25.37 29.65 6.51
N ILE A 361 24.51 29.08 7.36
CA ILE A 361 23.91 29.78 8.50
C ILE A 361 24.96 30.20 9.52
N GLU A 362 25.95 29.35 9.81
CA GLU A 362 27.04 29.72 10.73
C GLU A 362 27.85 30.92 10.18
N ILE A 363 28.17 30.90 8.89
CA ILE A 363 28.85 32.03 8.21
C ILE A 363 27.98 33.30 8.25
N GLN A 364 26.65 33.17 8.11
CA GLN A 364 25.75 34.31 8.17
C GLN A 364 25.61 34.87 9.60
N LYS A 365 25.64 34.01 10.63
CA LYS A 365 25.71 34.43 12.04
C LYS A 365 26.97 35.26 12.29
N GLU A 366 28.13 34.80 11.82
CA GLU A 366 29.40 35.54 11.94
C GLU A 366 29.33 36.92 11.25
N LYS A 367 28.81 36.97 10.02
CA LYS A 367 28.64 38.24 9.29
C LYS A 367 27.66 39.19 9.99
N ASN A 368 26.61 38.65 10.58
CA ASN A 368 25.64 39.45 11.31
C ASN A 368 26.20 39.97 12.64
N ASP A 369 27.08 39.22 13.32
CA ASP A 369 27.82 39.74 14.48
C ASP A 369 28.74 40.90 14.08
N GLN A 370 29.47 40.77 12.96
CA GLN A 370 30.25 41.88 12.41
C GLN A 370 29.36 43.10 12.08
N LEU A 371 28.18 42.88 11.51
CA LEU A 371 27.20 43.95 11.24
C LEU A 371 26.73 44.63 12.54
N ALA A 372 26.45 43.86 13.59
CA ALA A 372 26.11 44.39 14.91
C ALA A 372 27.25 45.25 15.48
N GLN A 373 28.50 44.78 15.38
CA GLN A 373 29.68 45.53 15.81
C GLN A 373 29.84 46.85 15.04
N PHE A 374 29.68 46.83 13.71
CA PHE A 374 29.71 48.05 12.90
C PHE A 374 28.56 49.00 13.24
N SER A 375 27.35 48.48 13.41
CA SER A 375 26.18 49.24 13.83
C SER A 375 26.39 49.92 15.18
N ASN A 376 27.02 49.25 16.14
CA ASN A 376 27.39 49.84 17.44
C ASN A 376 28.38 51.01 17.27
N LYS A 377 29.46 50.82 16.50
CA LYS A 377 30.44 51.89 16.20
C LYS A 377 29.80 53.08 15.47
N LEU A 378 28.93 52.80 14.51
CA LEU A 378 28.14 53.80 13.79
C LEU A 378 27.20 54.54 14.73
N SER A 379 26.57 53.83 15.67
CA SER A 379 25.68 54.42 16.68
C SER A 379 26.46 55.31 17.65
N ASP A 380 27.68 54.93 18.06
CA ASP A 380 28.57 55.79 18.84
C ASP A 380 28.92 57.06 18.07
N THR A 381 29.23 56.93 16.78
CA THR A 381 29.55 58.07 15.91
C THR A 381 28.33 58.98 15.73
N ALA A 382 27.14 58.41 15.53
CA ALA A 382 25.89 59.15 15.42
C ALA A 382 25.59 59.89 16.73
N LEU A 383 25.75 59.23 17.88
CA LEU A 383 25.54 59.84 19.19
C LEU A 383 26.52 60.99 19.45
N ASN A 384 27.79 60.84 19.08
CA ASN A 384 28.78 61.91 19.18
C ASN A 384 28.39 63.12 18.30
N LEU A 385 27.95 62.87 17.07
CA LEU A 385 27.48 63.92 16.17
C LEU A 385 26.22 64.60 16.73
N GLN A 386 25.23 63.83 17.19
CA GLN A 386 24.02 64.34 17.85
C GLN A 386 24.35 65.17 19.09
N THR A 387 25.34 64.76 19.88
CA THR A 387 25.82 65.51 21.06
C THR A 387 26.46 66.84 20.68
N LEU A 388 27.27 66.87 19.62
CA LEU A 388 27.85 68.10 19.09
C LEU A 388 26.75 69.04 18.57
N MET A 389 25.78 68.50 17.83
CA MET A 389 24.65 69.26 17.32
C MET A 389 23.76 69.79 18.45
N ALA A 390 23.55 69.03 19.52
CA ALA A 390 22.81 69.45 20.69
C ALA A 390 23.45 70.64 21.41
N LYS A 391 24.79 70.71 21.46
CA LYS A 391 25.52 71.87 22.01
C LYS A 391 25.37 73.13 21.15
N LEU A 392 25.07 72.98 19.86
CA LEU A 392 24.85 74.07 18.92
C LEU A 392 23.35 74.47 18.82
N LYS A 393 22.48 73.91 19.67
CA LYS A 393 21.04 74.19 19.63
C LYS A 393 20.75 75.68 19.82
N THR A 394 19.73 76.17 19.13
CA THR A 394 19.25 77.55 19.26
C THR A 394 18.18 77.66 20.35
N ASN A 395 17.94 78.87 20.88
CA ASN A 395 16.96 79.12 21.95
C ASN A 395 15.49 78.79 21.58
N LYS A 396 15.22 78.46 20.31
CA LYS A 396 13.89 78.05 19.80
C LYS A 396 13.84 76.57 19.42
N GLU A 397 14.82 75.77 19.83
CA GLU A 397 14.86 74.32 19.60
C GLU A 397 14.73 73.55 20.92
N ILE A 398 13.98 72.44 20.90
CA ILE A 398 13.84 71.49 22.01
C ILE A 398 14.20 70.11 21.50
N ILE A 399 15.06 69.39 22.22
CA ILE A 399 15.52 68.06 21.85
C ILE A 399 14.83 67.01 22.72
N PHE A 400 14.09 66.10 22.09
CA PHE A 400 13.49 64.93 22.72
C PHE A 400 14.40 63.72 22.57
N GLY A 401 14.79 63.11 23.68
CA GLY A 401 15.44 61.80 23.68
C GLY A 401 14.39 60.69 23.69
N VAL A 402 14.52 59.68 22.84
CA VAL A 402 13.58 58.55 22.80
C VAL A 402 14.34 57.24 22.94
N ASN A 403 13.95 56.43 23.92
CA ASN A 403 14.46 55.06 24.04
C ASN A 403 13.58 54.09 23.23
N PRO A 404 14.15 53.21 22.38
CA PRO A 404 13.36 52.29 21.57
C PRO A 404 12.61 51.23 22.39
N PHE A 405 11.29 51.17 22.19
CA PHE A 405 10.40 50.09 22.70
C PHE A 405 9.75 49.26 21.57
N THR A 406 9.91 49.71 20.34
CA THR A 406 9.56 49.04 19.07
C THR A 406 10.69 49.36 18.08
N SER A 407 10.62 48.86 16.85
CA SER A 407 11.61 49.23 15.81
C SER A 407 11.78 50.76 15.72
N PRO A 408 13.02 51.25 15.66
CA PRO A 408 13.32 52.67 15.46
C PRO A 408 12.57 53.33 14.29
N ASP A 409 12.33 52.60 13.20
CA ASP A 409 11.54 53.08 12.07
C ASP A 409 10.05 53.31 12.45
N ASN A 410 9.44 52.41 13.22
CA ASN A 410 8.08 52.63 13.74
C ASN A 410 8.03 53.85 14.66
N ILE A 411 9.08 54.06 15.47
CA ILE A 411 9.19 55.25 16.33
C ILE A 411 9.24 56.51 15.49
N ARG A 412 10.10 56.53 14.46
CA ARG A 412 10.25 57.63 13.53
C ARG A 412 8.93 57.97 12.83
N GLN A 413 8.21 56.98 12.31
CA GLN A 413 7.00 57.23 11.52
C GLN A 413 5.79 57.61 12.37
N MET A 414 5.59 56.97 13.51
CA MET A 414 4.37 57.14 14.29
C MET A 414 4.47 58.29 15.31
N TYR A 415 5.65 58.50 15.88
CA TYR A 415 5.77 59.33 17.09
C TYR A 415 6.50 60.65 16.85
N VAL A 416 7.51 60.70 15.96
CA VAL A 416 8.21 61.95 15.63
C VAL A 416 7.24 63.03 15.09
N PRO A 417 6.29 62.75 14.18
CA PRO A 417 5.34 63.77 13.71
C PRO A 417 4.44 64.32 14.81
N ILE A 418 4.13 63.51 15.83
CA ILE A 418 3.34 63.95 16.98
C ILE A 418 4.16 64.94 17.81
N LEU A 419 5.43 64.62 18.08
CA LEU A 419 6.34 65.51 18.80
C LEU A 419 6.53 66.83 18.05
N GLU A 420 6.78 66.77 16.74
CA GLU A 420 6.94 67.95 15.89
C GLU A 420 5.71 68.86 15.92
N ARG A 421 4.50 68.28 15.85
CA ARG A 421 3.24 69.03 15.97
C ARG A 421 3.10 69.68 17.33
N LEU A 422 3.44 68.98 18.41
CA LEU A 422 3.39 69.51 19.77
C LEU A 422 4.33 70.70 19.96
N GLY A 423 5.60 70.58 19.56
CA GLY A 423 6.53 71.70 19.72
C GLY A 423 6.20 72.87 18.80
N SER A 424 5.71 72.62 17.57
CA SER A 424 5.26 73.69 16.67
C SER A 424 4.15 74.54 17.30
N ASN A 425 3.20 73.91 18.00
CA ASN A 425 2.15 74.62 18.74
C ASN A 425 2.69 75.46 19.91
N LEU A 426 3.85 75.09 20.46
CA LEU A 426 4.52 75.79 21.56
C LEU A 426 5.55 76.82 21.06
N GLY A 427 5.69 77.01 19.74
CA GLY A 427 6.66 77.94 19.14
C GLY A 427 8.11 77.43 19.11
N TYR A 428 8.32 76.15 19.35
CA TYR A 428 9.63 75.49 19.32
C TYR A 428 9.77 74.56 18.12
N LYS A 429 10.97 74.48 17.56
CA LYS A 429 11.33 73.45 16.60
C LYS A 429 11.77 72.20 17.36
N VAL A 430 11.09 71.09 17.13
CA VAL A 430 11.42 69.82 17.79
C VAL A 430 12.53 69.11 17.05
N ARG A 431 13.46 68.58 17.83
CA ARG A 431 14.49 67.64 17.40
C ARG A 431 14.35 66.36 18.19
N THR A 432 14.68 65.22 17.59
CA THR A 432 14.56 63.90 18.20
C THR A 432 15.87 63.13 18.12
N ILE A 433 16.40 62.74 19.27
CA ILE A 433 17.54 61.85 19.40
C ILE A 433 17.03 60.50 19.87
N ILE A 434 17.26 59.44 19.08
CA ILE A 434 17.07 58.08 19.59
C ILE A 434 18.33 57.67 20.38
N VAL A 435 18.13 57.13 21.57
CA VAL A 435 19.21 56.59 22.40
C VAL A 435 19.22 55.07 22.36
N LYS A 436 20.30 54.45 22.85
CA LYS A 436 20.50 53.00 22.76
C LYS A 436 19.65 52.23 23.77
N ASP A 437 19.54 52.77 24.97
CA ASP A 437 18.90 52.17 26.13
C ASP A 437 18.50 53.25 27.14
N TYR A 438 17.93 52.83 28.28
CA TYR A 438 17.50 53.74 29.34
C TYR A 438 18.67 54.48 30.00
N ASP A 439 19.82 53.82 30.17
CA ASP A 439 20.98 54.45 30.81
C ASP A 439 21.53 55.57 29.93
N ALA A 440 21.60 55.34 28.62
CA ALA A 440 21.96 56.36 27.64
C ALA A 440 20.93 57.52 27.61
N LEU A 441 19.65 57.25 27.84
CA LEU A 441 18.62 58.30 27.95
C LEU A 441 18.87 59.20 29.17
N ILE A 442 19.13 58.58 30.33
CA ILE A 442 19.39 59.29 31.59
C ILE A 442 20.69 60.09 31.48
N GLU A 443 21.74 59.48 30.94
CA GLU A 443 23.04 60.14 30.73
C GLU A 443 22.91 61.32 29.76
N ALA A 444 22.12 61.18 28.69
CA ALA A 444 21.85 62.26 27.76
C ALA A 444 21.12 63.44 28.44
N MET A 445 20.15 63.18 29.33
CA MET A 445 19.51 64.22 30.13
C MET A 445 20.50 64.88 31.09
N ALA A 446 21.29 64.10 31.83
CA ALA A 446 22.26 64.61 32.80
C ALA A 446 23.33 65.50 32.16
N LYS A 447 23.72 65.22 30.91
CA LYS A 447 24.69 65.99 30.13
C LYS A 447 24.06 67.17 29.36
N ASN A 448 22.77 67.47 29.57
CA ASN A 448 22.00 68.48 28.82
C ASN A 448 22.03 68.28 27.28
N ILE A 449 22.17 67.03 26.83
CA ILE A 449 22.15 66.66 25.41
C ILE A 449 20.71 66.62 24.90
N ILE A 450 19.78 66.20 25.76
CA ILE A 450 18.34 66.22 25.49
C ILE A 450 17.63 67.08 26.54
N ASP A 451 16.56 67.75 26.13
CA ASP A 451 15.73 68.60 26.97
C ASP A 451 14.60 67.81 27.63
N ILE A 452 14.06 66.81 26.92
CA ILE A 452 12.94 65.98 27.38
C ILE A 452 13.26 64.53 27.07
N GLY A 453 13.32 63.67 28.08
CA GLY A 453 13.38 62.23 27.90
C GLY A 453 12.00 61.62 27.75
N TRP A 454 11.75 60.93 26.64
CA TRP A 454 10.57 60.10 26.47
C TRP A 454 10.84 58.69 26.97
N PHE A 455 10.25 58.40 28.12
CA PHE A 455 10.12 57.06 28.65
C PHE A 455 8.82 56.44 28.16
N SER A 456 8.91 55.36 27.38
CA SER A 456 7.71 54.62 26.96
C SER A 456 6.98 54.07 28.20
N PRO A 457 5.64 54.18 28.29
CA PRO A 457 4.87 53.60 29.40
C PRO A 457 5.05 52.08 29.54
N PHE A 458 5.42 51.38 28.46
CA PHE A 458 5.68 49.94 28.47
C PHE A 458 6.93 49.54 29.27
N ALA A 459 7.83 50.49 29.59
CA ALA A 459 8.97 50.28 30.47
C ALA A 459 8.58 49.77 31.86
N TYR A 460 7.42 50.22 32.35
CA TYR A 460 6.93 49.90 33.70
C TYR A 460 6.25 48.53 33.78
N VAL A 461 5.94 47.88 32.65
CA VAL A 461 5.16 46.63 32.61
C VAL A 461 6.06 45.39 32.52
N THR A 462 7.37 45.54 32.25
CA THR A 462 8.34 44.44 32.16
C THR A 462 9.43 44.46 33.23
N ALA A 463 9.39 45.39 34.19
CA ALA A 463 10.11 45.23 35.45
C ALA A 463 9.41 44.14 36.26
N ARG A 464 10.03 42.96 36.33
CA ARG A 464 9.54 41.81 37.12
C ARG A 464 9.74 42.04 38.61
#